data_AF-A0A2D4L7A0-F1
#
_entry.id   AF-A0A2D4L7A0-F1
#
_cell.length_a   1.000
_cell.length_b   1.000
_cell.length_c   1.000
_cell.angle_alpha   90.00
_cell.angle_beta   90.00
_cell.angle_gamma   90.00
#
_symmetry.space_group_name_H-M   'P 1'
#
loop_
_entity.id
_entity.type
_entity.pdbx_description
1 polymer ?
#
loop_
_entity_poly.entity_id
_entity_poly.type
_entity_poly.pdbx_seq_one_letter_code
_entity_poly.pdbx_strand_id
1 'polypeptide(L)'
;EAIQYVVEFAKRMGAFMDLCQNDQIVLLKAGAMEVILVRMCRAFNSENRTVFFEGKYAGPEVFRSLGCSELINSIFDFTHSLCSLHFSENEIALFTALVLINANRPW
;
A
#
# COMPACT_ATOMS: atom_id res chain seq x y z
N GLU A 1 6.02 6.72 8.85
CA GLU A 1 5.40 5.54 9.50
C GLU A 1 5.04 4.43 8.50
N ALA A 2 4.27 4.70 7.43
CA ALA A 2 3.84 3.67 6.48
C ALA A 2 4.99 2.85 5.84
N ILE A 3 6.05 3.51 5.36
CA ILE A 3 7.22 2.80 4.79
C ILE A 3 7.88 1.89 5.83
N GLN A 4 8.06 2.37 7.06
CA GLN A 4 8.64 1.57 8.13
C GLN A 4 7.80 0.33 8.42
N TYR A 5 6.46 0.47 8.39
CA TYR A 5 5.57 -0.68 8.50
C TYR A 5 5.82 -1.70 7.38
N VAL A 6 6.01 -1.26 6.12
CA VAL A 6 6.32 -2.17 5.01
C VAL A 6 7.62 -2.93 5.25
N VAL A 7 8.67 -2.23 5.71
CA VAL A 7 9.97 -2.86 6.00
C VAL A 7 9.83 -3.90 7.12
N GLU A 8 9.11 -3.58 8.19
CA GLU A 8 8.90 -4.51 9.30
C GLU A 8 7.98 -5.68 8.92
N PHE A 9 7.00 -5.46 8.03
CA PHE A 9 6.22 -6.53 7.43
C PHE A 9 7.13 -7.48 6.64
N ALA A 10 8.00 -6.94 5.79
CA ALA A 10 8.91 -7.72 4.96
C ALA A 10 9.85 -8.61 5.80
N LYS A 11 10.46 -8.04 6.83
CA LYS A 11 11.38 -8.74 7.74
C LYS A 11 10.75 -9.93 8.49
N ARG A 12 9.43 -9.93 8.67
CA ARG A 12 8.71 -11.05 9.33
C ARG A 12 8.50 -12.25 8.40
N MET A 13 8.75 -12.09 7.10
CA MET A 13 8.66 -13.19 6.13
C MET A 13 10.02 -13.88 6.04
N GLY A 14 10.11 -15.12 6.52
CA GLY A 14 11.37 -15.89 6.49
C GLY A 14 12.00 -15.93 5.09
N ALA A 15 11.19 -16.23 4.06
CA ALA A 15 11.65 -16.27 2.68
C ALA A 15 12.22 -14.94 2.15
N PHE A 16 11.80 -13.78 2.68
CA PHE A 16 12.38 -12.49 2.31
C PHE A 16 13.76 -12.30 2.96
N MET A 17 13.90 -12.74 4.22
CA MET A 17 15.17 -12.66 4.95
C MET A 17 16.23 -13.61 4.41
N ASP A 18 15.83 -14.67 3.71
CA ASP A 18 16.72 -15.60 3.02
C ASP A 18 17.33 -15.02 1.72
N LEU A 19 16.76 -13.92 1.19
CA LEU A 19 17.29 -13.24 0.00
C LEU A 19 18.56 -12.46 0.31
N CYS A 20 19.39 -12.23 -0.70
CA CYS A 20 20.55 -11.36 -0.54
C CYS A 20 20.12 -9.90 -0.29
N GLN A 21 20.98 -9.12 0.38
CA GLN A 21 20.66 -7.74 0.74
C GLN A 21 20.28 -6.87 -0.47
N ASN A 22 20.91 -7.11 -1.62
CA ASN A 22 20.60 -6.38 -2.85
C ASN A 22 19.14 -6.61 -3.27
N ASP A 23 18.68 -7.86 -3.27
CA ASP A 23 17.32 -8.21 -3.69
C ASP A 23 16.29 -7.68 -2.70
N GLN A 24 16.59 -7.74 -1.41
CA GLN A 24 15.75 -7.12 -0.37
C GLN A 24 15.56 -5.62 -0.65
N ILE A 25 16.63 -4.92 -1.02
CA ILE A 25 16.59 -3.49 -1.35
C ILE A 25 15.79 -3.24 -2.63
N VAL A 26 16.01 -4.02 -3.70
CA VAL A 26 15.31 -3.88 -4.97
C VAL A 26 13.79 -4.08 -4.78
N LEU A 27 13.40 -5.14 -4.08
CA LEU A 27 11.99 -5.44 -3.81
C LEU A 27 11.33 -4.34 -2.97
N LEU A 28 12.00 -3.86 -1.91
CA LEU A 28 11.47 -2.77 -1.10
C LEU A 28 11.36 -1.45 -1.87
N LYS A 29 12.38 -1.10 -2.67
CA LYS A 29 12.37 0.15 -3.47
C LYS A 29 11.25 0.14 -4.50
N ALA A 30 11.01 -0.99 -5.17
CA ALA A 30 10.00 -1.08 -6.21
C ALA A 30 8.59 -1.32 -5.65
N GLY A 31 8.46 -2.11 -4.58
CA GLY A 31 7.16 -2.57 -4.08
C GLY A 31 6.56 -1.74 -2.95
N ALA A 32 7.34 -0.90 -2.23
CA ALA A 32 6.85 -0.25 -1.02
C ALA A 32 5.62 0.63 -1.26
N MET A 33 5.60 1.41 -2.35
CA MET A 33 4.46 2.27 -2.66
C MET A 33 3.21 1.44 -3.00
N GLU A 34 3.37 0.35 -3.75
CA GLU A 34 2.26 -0.55 -4.09
C GLU A 34 1.68 -1.20 -2.83
N VAL A 35 2.52 -1.64 -1.90
CA VAL A 35 2.08 -2.14 -0.59
C VAL A 35 1.30 -1.08 0.19
N ILE A 36 1.78 0.17 0.20
CA ILE A 36 1.09 1.27 0.89
C ILE A 36 -0.30 1.48 0.27
N LEU A 37 -0.41 1.48 -1.05
CA LEU A 37 -1.69 1.63 -1.76
C LEU A 37 -2.65 0.47 -1.45
N VAL A 38 -2.16 -0.78 -1.46
CA VAL A 38 -2.97 -1.95 -1.07
C VAL A 38 -3.50 -1.79 0.35
N ARG A 39 -2.66 -1.36 1.28
CA ARG A 39 -3.04 -1.23 2.69
C ARG A 39 -3.88 0.01 2.98
N MET A 40 -3.98 0.95 2.04
CA MET A 40 -4.82 2.13 2.17
C MET A 40 -6.30 1.77 2.39
N CYS A 41 -6.76 0.62 1.87
CA CYS A 41 -8.14 0.14 2.08
C CYS A 41 -8.51 -0.03 3.55
N ARG A 42 -7.54 -0.31 4.43
CA ARG A 42 -7.75 -0.44 5.88
C ARG A 42 -7.99 0.88 6.59
N ALA A 43 -7.55 1.98 5.97
CA ALA A 43 -7.70 3.34 6.47
C ALA A 43 -8.77 4.10 5.68
N PHE A 44 -9.49 3.42 4.79
CA PHE A 44 -10.43 4.04 3.86
C PHE A 44 -11.87 3.76 4.27
N ASN A 45 -12.68 4.80 4.32
CA ASN A 45 -14.12 4.70 4.44
C ASN A 45 -14.74 4.76 3.05
N SER A 46 -15.25 3.63 2.59
CA SER A 46 -15.87 3.48 1.27
C SER A 46 -17.23 4.15 1.15
N GLU A 47 -17.95 4.39 2.25
CA GLU A 47 -19.29 5.00 2.24
C GLU A 47 -19.24 6.46 1.82
N ASN A 48 -18.20 7.19 2.24
CA ASN A 48 -18.05 8.63 1.99
C ASN A 48 -16.77 8.99 1.22
N ARG A 49 -16.03 8.00 0.71
CA ARG A 49 -14.81 8.17 -0.10
C ARG A 49 -13.77 9.03 0.65
N THR A 50 -13.45 8.65 1.89
CA THR A 50 -12.44 9.35 2.72
C THR A 50 -11.36 8.41 3.21
N VAL A 51 -10.16 8.93 3.44
CA VAL A 51 -9.03 8.22 4.04
C VAL A 51 -8.67 8.81 5.39
N PHE A 52 -8.28 7.98 6.34
CA PHE A 52 -7.75 8.41 7.63
C PHE A 52 -6.35 9.02 7.44
N PHE A 53 -6.24 10.32 7.62
CA PHE A 53 -5.02 11.10 7.43
C PHE A 53 -4.92 12.17 8.52
N GLU A 54 -3.78 12.26 9.19
CA GLU A 54 -3.53 13.22 10.29
C GLU A 54 -4.63 13.23 11.38
N GLY A 55 -5.08 12.05 11.79
CA GLY A 55 -6.02 11.90 12.89
C GLY A 55 -7.50 12.11 12.54
N LYS A 56 -7.83 12.37 11.27
CA LYS A 56 -9.20 12.58 10.79
C LYS A 56 -9.45 11.89 9.45
N TYR A 57 -10.71 11.63 9.13
CA TYR A 57 -11.10 11.21 7.79
C TYR A 57 -11.16 12.43 6.87
N ALA A 58 -10.51 12.33 5.72
CA ALA A 58 -10.42 13.40 4.74
C ALA A 58 -10.66 12.88 3.32
N GLY A 59 -11.35 13.67 2.49
CA GLY A 59 -11.55 13.38 1.08
C GLY A 59 -10.34 13.77 0.22
N PRO A 60 -10.43 13.61 -1.11
CA PRO A 60 -9.32 13.95 -2.01
C PRO A 60 -8.96 15.45 -2.00
N GLU A 61 -9.87 16.32 -1.57
CA GLU A 61 -9.71 17.77 -1.56
C GLU A 61 -8.59 18.29 -0.65
N VAL A 62 -8.27 17.60 0.45
CA VAL A 62 -7.16 18.01 1.33
C VAL A 62 -5.80 17.86 0.66
N PHE A 63 -5.71 17.06 -0.40
CA PHE A 63 -4.47 16.84 -1.17
C PHE A 63 -4.33 17.77 -2.37
N ARG A 64 -5.26 18.73 -2.57
CA ARG A 64 -5.29 19.60 -3.76
C ARG A 64 -4.01 20.42 -3.94
N SER A 65 -3.34 20.81 -2.86
CA SER A 65 -2.10 21.58 -2.88
C SER A 65 -0.92 20.85 -3.52
N LEU A 66 -1.00 19.52 -3.65
CA LEU A 66 0.02 18.72 -4.34
C LEU A 66 0.03 18.94 -5.86
N GLY A 67 -1.03 19.53 -6.43
CA GLY A 67 -1.12 19.78 -7.87
C GLY A 67 -1.33 18.53 -8.72
N CYS A 68 -1.61 17.38 -8.11
CA CYS A 68 -1.77 16.08 -8.78
C CYS A 68 -3.19 15.50 -8.61
N SER A 69 -4.22 16.31 -8.84
CA SER A 69 -5.62 15.93 -8.57
C SER A 69 -6.07 14.64 -9.29
N GLU A 70 -5.59 14.39 -10.51
CA GLU A 70 -5.91 13.15 -11.26
C GLU A 70 -5.32 11.91 -10.60
N LEU A 71 -4.06 12.00 -10.14
CA LEU A 71 -3.41 10.92 -9.41
C LEU A 71 -4.11 10.63 -8.08
N ILE A 72 -4.45 11.68 -7.32
CA ILE A 72 -5.17 11.52 -6.05
C ILE A 72 -6.53 10.86 -6.27
N ASN A 73 -7.30 11.30 -7.28
CA ASN A 73 -8.57 10.65 -7.60
C ASN A 73 -8.37 9.18 -7.98
N SER A 74 -7.35 8.88 -8.80
CA SER A 74 -7.04 7.50 -9.19
C SER A 74 -6.69 6.62 -7.98
N ILE A 75 -5.97 7.15 -6.99
CA ILE A 75 -5.65 6.45 -5.73
C ILE A 75 -6.93 6.18 -4.93
N PHE A 76 -7.83 7.16 -4.82
CA PHE A 76 -9.10 6.99 -4.12
C PHE A 76 -10.00 5.96 -4.83
N ASP A 77 -10.04 5.98 -6.17
CA ASP A 77 -10.84 5.04 -6.97
C ASP A 77 -10.28 3.61 -6.90
N PHE A 78 -8.95 3.48 -6.95
CA PHE A 78 -8.27 2.20 -6.71
C PHE A 78 -8.63 1.65 -5.32
N THR A 79 -8.52 2.49 -4.29
CA THR A 79 -8.78 2.08 -2.91
C THR A 79 -10.24 1.69 -2.71
N HIS A 80 -11.18 2.46 -3.27
CA HIS A 80 -12.60 2.15 -3.25
C HIS A 80 -12.90 0.81 -3.94
N SER A 81 -12.29 0.56 -5.10
CA SER A 81 -12.42 -0.72 -5.82
C SER A 81 -11.87 -1.87 -4.97
N LEU A 82 -10.74 -1.69 -4.30
CA LEU A 82 -10.16 -2.70 -3.41
C LEU A 82 -11.05 -2.98 -2.20
N CYS A 83 -11.65 -1.96 -1.58
CA CYS A 83 -12.62 -2.12 -0.49
C CYS A 83 -13.85 -2.94 -0.91
N SER A 84 -14.30 -2.80 -2.17
CA SER A 84 -15.47 -3.55 -2.67
C SER A 84 -15.25 -5.08 -2.75
N LEU A 85 -14.00 -5.53 -2.70
CA LEU A 85 -13.65 -6.96 -2.65
C LEU A 85 -13.85 -7.58 -1.25
N HIS A 86 -14.03 -6.76 -0.21
CA HIS A 86 -14.26 -7.21 1.17
C HIS A 86 -13.21 -8.20 1.70
N PHE A 87 -11.93 -7.96 1.38
CA PHE A 87 -10.84 -8.80 1.87
C PHE A 87 -10.80 -8.84 3.40
N SER A 88 -10.62 -10.05 3.93
CA SER A 88 -10.19 -10.28 5.30
C SER A 88 -8.76 -9.77 5.52
N GLU A 89 -8.40 -9.58 6.79
CA GLU A 89 -7.03 -9.21 7.18
C GLU A 89 -5.96 -10.18 6.66
N ASN A 90 -6.30 -11.47 6.58
CA ASN A 90 -5.42 -12.52 6.06
C ASN A 90 -5.21 -12.39 4.54
N GLU A 91 -6.28 -12.11 3.79
CA GLU A 91 -6.19 -11.90 2.34
C GLU A 91 -5.40 -10.63 2.01
N ILE A 92 -5.58 -9.55 2.79
CA ILE A 92 -4.77 -8.33 2.65
C ILE A 92 -3.29 -8.64 2.93
N ALA A 93 -2.98 -9.45 3.94
CA ALA A 93 -1.61 -9.83 4.26
C ALA A 93 -0.97 -10.66 3.13
N LEU A 94 -1.70 -11.66 2.60
CA LEU A 94 -1.23 -12.48 1.48
C LEU A 94 -1.03 -11.65 0.20
N PHE A 95 -1.99 -10.78 -0.12
CA PHE A 95 -1.88 -9.90 -1.29
C PHE A 95 -0.72 -8.90 -1.14
N THR A 96 -0.51 -8.37 0.07
CA THR A 96 0.65 -7.53 0.38
C THR A 96 1.97 -8.28 0.15
N ALA A 97 2.08 -9.52 0.61
CA ALA A 97 3.26 -10.35 0.39
C ALA A 97 3.51 -10.63 -1.11
N LEU A 98 2.44 -10.93 -1.86
CA LEU A 98 2.51 -11.18 -3.30
C LEU A 98 3.02 -9.96 -4.09
N VAL A 99 2.49 -8.77 -3.77
CA VAL A 99 2.90 -7.51 -4.40
C VAL A 99 4.36 -7.17 -4.09
N LEU A 100 4.79 -7.42 -2.85
CA LEU A 100 6.16 -7.15 -2.41
C LEU A 100 7.16 -8.14 -3.01
N ILE A 101 6.87 -9.44 -2.99
CA ILE A 101 7.75 -10.51 -3.49
C ILE A 101 7.45 -10.78 -4.96
N ASN A 102 7.84 -9.83 -5.81
CA ASN A 102 7.64 -9.93 -7.26
C ASN A 102 8.96 -10.22 -7.97
N ALA A 103 9.12 -11.42 -8.53
CA ALA A 103 10.34 -11.83 -9.23
C ALA A 103 10.60 -11.04 -10.54
N ASN A 104 9.61 -10.30 -11.04
CA ASN A 104 9.73 -9.51 -12.27
C ASN A 104 10.24 -8.08 -12.02
N ARG A 105 10.68 -7.73 -10.80
CA ARG A 105 11.24 -6.39 -10.56
C ARG A 105 12.54 -6.22 -11.37
N PRO A 106 12.66 -5.13 -12.14
CA PRO A 106 13.91 -4.83 -12.83
C PRO A 106 15.01 -4.54 -11.81
N TRP A 107 16.22 -4.98 -12.13
CA TRP A 107 17.45 -4.78 -11.35
C TRP A 107 17.96 -3.35 -11.45
#